data_AF-A0A7S4PGY5-F1
#
_entry.id   AF-A0A7S4PGY5-F1
#
_cell.length_a   1.000
_cell.length_b   1.000
_cell.length_c   1.000
_cell.angle_alpha   90.00
_cell.angle_beta   90.00
_cell.angle_gamma   90.00
#
_symmetry.space_group_name_H-M   'P 1'
#
loop_
_entity.id
_entity.type
_entity.pdbx_description
1 polymer ?
#
loop_
_entity_poly.entity_id
_entity_poly.type
_entity_poly.pdbx_seq_one_letter_code
_entity_poly.pdbx_strand_id
1 'polypeptide(L)'
;DVANVRCPVCDFVSEIDLDDLAAMDDDGSTKILEILSEKRQTCNNCDEKIATLWCETCRAALCQHCSHELHKFRMTSVKQHHVVPLQAGGKKPTELRRCFLHQDEEVLFLSISSQQLVCRECVLSGQHRDDYYVTIKEAGEQAKKDLADMLQKVEGKLRGLEKMEEQVKSSIAGKKDQLIRKLLSVDEKTEGLVREIEEREKLARENTNFRRDREMNAAVLEHRNLCEHIARLQGSINFTKTLMSNMNDLDMLRFAQLQARLLDAEKDSHARAGSDLSVFQSGGEVQQLPADFQLKTHAPSRPPPATSQLPTRL
;
A
#
# COMPACT_ATOMS: atom_id res chain seq x y z
N ASP A 1 50.75 6.80 13.27
CA ASP A 1 50.22 7.50 12.06
C ASP A 1 48.87 6.89 11.69
N VAL A 2 47.83 7.66 11.32
CA VAL A 2 46.48 7.11 11.06
C VAL A 2 46.18 7.07 9.56
N ALA A 3 45.77 5.91 9.04
CA ALA A 3 45.39 5.71 7.65
C ALA A 3 43.87 5.52 7.51
N ASN A 4 43.26 6.22 6.55
CA ASN A 4 41.85 6.04 6.21
C ASN A 4 41.69 4.93 5.16
N VAL A 5 41.06 3.84 5.55
CA VAL A 5 40.80 2.69 4.67
C VAL A 5 39.32 2.57 4.39
N ARG A 6 38.97 2.44 3.12
CA ARG A 6 37.58 2.31 2.65
C ARG A 6 37.26 0.84 2.36
N CYS A 7 36.17 0.33 2.92
CA CYS A 7 35.72 -1.03 2.69
C CYS A 7 35.14 -1.16 1.26
N PRO A 8 35.61 -2.09 0.41
CA PRO A 8 35.13 -2.25 -0.96
C PRO A 8 33.72 -2.84 -1.06
N VAL A 9 33.16 -3.36 0.04
CA VAL A 9 31.84 -4.02 0.05
C VAL A 9 30.72 -3.08 0.50
N CYS A 10 30.96 -2.29 1.55
CA CYS A 10 29.95 -1.40 2.14
C CYS A 10 30.32 0.08 2.08
N ASP A 11 31.45 0.44 1.47
CA ASP A 11 31.97 1.80 1.32
C ASP A 11 32.26 2.54 2.64
N PHE A 12 32.19 1.83 3.77
CA PHE A 12 32.47 2.38 5.09
C PHE A 12 33.95 2.75 5.20
N VAL A 13 34.23 3.96 5.70
CA VAL A 13 35.58 4.47 5.90
C VAL A 13 35.96 4.26 7.36
N SER A 14 37.03 3.50 7.58
CA SER A 14 37.60 3.27 8.91
C SER A 14 38.96 3.94 9.03
N GLU A 15 39.17 4.63 10.15
CA GLU A 15 40.48 5.09 10.60
C GLU A 15 41.23 3.90 11.23
N ILE A 16 42.40 3.59 10.71
CA ILE A 16 43.27 2.52 11.22
C ILE A 16 44.56 3.15 11.71
N ASP A 17 44.93 2.89 12.97
CA ASP A 17 46.25 3.26 13.49
C ASP A 17 47.31 2.32 12.90
N LEU A 18 48.32 2.88 12.25
CA LEU A 18 49.41 2.13 11.63
C LEU A 18 50.29 1.44 12.67
N ASP A 19 50.31 1.92 13.92
CA ASP A 19 51.04 1.28 15.02
C ASP A 19 50.35 -0.01 15.49
N ASP A 20 49.01 -0.02 15.53
CA ASP A 20 48.20 -1.22 15.79
C ASP A 20 48.35 -2.24 14.66
N LEU A 21 48.44 -1.78 13.41
CA LEU A 21 48.63 -2.63 12.24
C LEU A 21 50.04 -3.26 12.20
N ALA A 22 51.06 -2.55 12.68
CA ALA A 22 52.43 -3.07 12.82
C ALA A 22 52.57 -4.09 13.97
N ALA A 23 51.74 -3.97 15.02
CA ALA A 23 51.64 -4.96 16.10
C ALA A 23 50.90 -6.25 15.67
N MET A 24 50.13 -6.21 14.57
CA MET A 24 49.59 -7.40 13.90
C MET A 24 50.66 -7.99 12.98
N ASP A 25 51.56 -8.78 13.55
CA ASP A 25 52.53 -9.55 12.80
C ASP A 25 51.84 -10.54 11.83
N ASP A 26 52.31 -10.56 10.57
CA ASP A 26 51.75 -11.17 9.35
C ASP A 26 51.13 -12.59 9.51
N ASP A 27 51.58 -13.36 10.50
CA ASP A 27 51.13 -14.72 10.79
C ASP A 27 49.72 -14.79 11.43
N GLY A 28 49.29 -13.75 12.15
CA GLY A 28 47.96 -13.70 12.79
C GLY A 28 46.85 -13.36 11.79
N SER A 29 47.10 -12.36 10.95
CA SER A 29 46.20 -11.91 9.88
C SER A 29 46.10 -12.95 8.75
N THR A 30 47.21 -13.58 8.35
CA THR A 30 47.19 -14.71 7.40
C THR A 30 46.41 -15.91 7.94
N LYS A 31 46.51 -16.22 9.24
CA LYS A 31 45.74 -17.33 9.84
C LYS A 31 44.24 -17.03 9.93
N ILE A 32 43.85 -15.78 10.18
CA ILE A 32 42.45 -15.34 10.08
C ILE A 32 41.98 -15.46 8.62
N LEU A 33 42.79 -15.05 7.65
CA LEU A 33 42.48 -15.21 6.23
C LEU A 33 42.41 -16.69 5.79
N GLU A 34 43.24 -17.58 6.34
CA GLU A 34 43.16 -19.03 6.12
C GLU A 34 41.86 -19.62 6.67
N ILE A 35 41.47 -19.23 7.89
CA ILE A 35 40.20 -19.65 8.51
C ILE A 35 39.00 -19.14 7.72
N LEU A 36 39.02 -17.86 7.31
CA LEU A 36 37.94 -17.23 6.55
C LEU A 36 37.87 -17.72 5.09
N SER A 37 38.98 -18.22 4.53
CA SER A 37 39.04 -18.75 3.16
C SER A 37 38.78 -20.25 3.06
N GLU A 38 38.50 -20.95 4.18
CA GLU A 38 38.28 -22.40 4.25
C GLU A 38 39.37 -23.26 3.57
N LYS A 39 40.56 -22.70 3.33
CA LYS A 39 41.64 -23.41 2.65
C LYS A 39 42.29 -24.40 3.60
N ARG A 40 42.04 -25.69 3.38
CA ARG A 40 42.71 -26.78 4.12
C ARG A 40 44.13 -26.93 3.60
N GLN A 41 45.12 -26.89 4.49
CA GLN A 41 46.54 -27.07 4.15
C GLN A 41 46.77 -28.38 3.38
N THR A 42 47.50 -28.32 2.27
CA THR A 42 47.92 -29.50 1.48
C THR A 42 49.20 -30.10 2.04
N CYS A 43 49.46 -31.37 1.71
CA CYS A 43 50.60 -32.14 2.19
C CYS A 43 51.91 -31.62 1.60
N ASN A 44 52.84 -31.16 2.44
CA ASN A 44 54.15 -30.61 2.07
C ASN A 44 55.07 -31.56 1.27
N ASN A 45 54.73 -32.86 1.16
CA ASN A 45 55.55 -33.84 0.44
C ASN A 45 54.99 -34.21 -0.94
N CYS A 46 53.67 -34.12 -1.13
CA CYS A 46 53.06 -34.53 -2.40
C CYS A 46 52.22 -33.42 -3.03
N ASP A 47 51.94 -32.34 -2.32
CA ASP A 47 51.14 -31.16 -2.69
C ASP A 47 49.71 -31.44 -3.21
N GLU A 48 49.32 -32.71 -3.36
CA GLU A 48 48.06 -33.16 -3.92
C GLU A 48 46.97 -33.41 -2.88
N LYS A 49 47.33 -33.97 -1.72
CA LYS A 49 46.38 -34.43 -0.70
C LYS A 49 46.32 -33.45 0.46
N ILE A 50 45.14 -33.30 1.06
CA ILE A 50 44.97 -32.50 2.28
C ILE A 50 45.83 -33.10 3.40
N ALA A 51 46.58 -32.26 4.09
CA ALA A 51 47.37 -32.66 5.24
C ALA A 51 46.46 -33.00 6.42
N THR A 52 46.68 -34.14 7.04
CA THR A 52 45.90 -34.63 8.18
C THR A 52 46.75 -34.86 9.43
N LEU A 53 48.07 -34.80 9.30
CA LEU A 53 49.04 -35.00 10.37
C LEU A 53 50.10 -33.88 10.34
N TRP A 54 50.53 -33.43 11.51
CA TRP A 54 51.65 -32.50 11.68
C TRP A 54 52.81 -33.23 12.37
N CYS A 55 53.99 -33.15 11.78
CA CYS A 55 55.20 -33.66 12.40
C CYS A 55 55.97 -32.51 13.04
N GLU A 56 56.04 -32.47 14.37
CA GLU A 56 56.73 -31.41 15.10
C GLU A 56 58.25 -31.48 14.89
N THR A 57 58.79 -32.67 14.70
CA THR A 57 60.23 -32.89 14.47
C THR A 57 60.67 -32.43 13.07
N CYS A 58 59.84 -32.63 12.05
CA CYS A 58 60.12 -32.18 10.68
C CYS A 58 59.52 -30.81 10.35
N ARG A 59 58.68 -30.26 11.22
CA ARG A 59 57.89 -29.04 10.99
C ARG A 59 57.13 -29.06 9.65
N ALA A 60 56.50 -30.19 9.33
CA ALA A 60 55.82 -30.41 8.06
C ALA A 60 54.40 -30.96 8.25
N ALA A 61 53.45 -30.47 7.46
CA ALA A 61 52.08 -30.97 7.38
C ALA A 61 52.02 -32.06 6.31
N LEU A 62 51.62 -33.27 6.69
CA LEU A 62 51.65 -34.43 5.83
C LEU A 62 50.26 -35.09 5.75
N CYS A 63 49.94 -35.64 4.58
CA CYS A 63 48.83 -36.58 4.49
C CYS A 63 49.22 -37.90 5.18
N GLN A 64 48.22 -38.70 5.54
CA GLN A 64 48.42 -39.98 6.23
C GLN A 64 49.40 -40.91 5.49
N HIS A 65 49.36 -40.92 4.15
CA HIS A 65 50.26 -41.73 3.33
C HIS A 65 51.70 -41.22 3.40
N CYS A 66 51.95 -39.92 3.19
CA CYS A 66 53.30 -39.36 3.24
C CYS A 66 53.91 -39.40 4.64
N SER A 67 53.10 -39.23 5.70
CA SER A 67 53.59 -39.42 7.08
C SER A 67 54.03 -40.86 7.31
N HIS A 68 53.28 -41.83 6.79
CA HIS A 68 53.63 -43.23 6.93
C HIS A 68 54.89 -43.58 6.13
N GLU A 69 55.02 -43.13 4.87
CA GLU A 69 56.22 -43.38 4.07
C GLU A 69 57.48 -42.72 4.67
N LEU A 70 57.40 -41.45 5.07
CA LEU A 70 58.56 -40.69 5.57
C LEU A 70 58.97 -41.11 6.99
N HIS A 71 58.02 -41.43 7.86
CA HIS A 71 58.29 -41.73 9.27
C HIS A 71 58.32 -43.23 9.59
N LYS A 72 57.87 -44.11 8.69
CA LYS A 72 57.99 -45.57 8.85
C LYS A 72 59.17 -46.16 8.07
N PHE A 73 59.55 -45.59 6.92
CA PHE A 73 60.50 -46.25 6.00
C PHE A 73 61.96 -45.79 6.13
N ARG A 74 62.25 -44.62 6.73
CA ARG A 74 63.63 -44.19 7.06
C ARG A 74 64.02 -44.51 8.51
N MET A 75 63.90 -45.78 8.90
CA MET A 75 64.50 -46.27 10.15
C MET A 75 65.99 -46.57 9.95
N THR A 76 66.83 -45.53 9.98
CA THR A 76 68.27 -45.66 10.26
C THR A 76 68.77 -44.64 11.28
N SER A 77 67.89 -43.91 11.97
CA SER A 77 68.31 -42.94 12.99
C SER A 77 67.32 -42.91 14.16
N VAL A 78 67.87 -43.08 15.36
CA VAL A 78 67.19 -43.29 16.64
C VAL A 78 66.54 -42.00 17.17
N LYS A 79 65.47 -41.51 16.53
CA LYS A 79 64.52 -40.55 17.13
C LYS A 79 63.12 -40.79 16.55
N GLN A 80 62.17 -41.25 17.37
CA GLN A 80 60.76 -41.24 16.98
C GLN A 80 60.33 -39.78 16.79
N HIS A 81 59.83 -39.44 15.60
CA HIS A 81 59.30 -38.11 15.34
C HIS A 81 57.95 -37.97 16.06
N HIS A 82 57.73 -36.82 16.70
CA HIS A 82 56.45 -36.54 17.34
C HIS A 82 55.44 -36.09 16.27
N VAL A 83 54.50 -36.97 15.94
CA VAL A 83 53.47 -36.73 14.92
C VAL A 83 52.12 -36.64 15.61
N VAL A 84 51.45 -35.51 15.42
CA VAL A 84 50.13 -35.20 16.00
C VAL A 84 49.07 -35.03 14.91
N PRO A 85 47.81 -35.41 15.15
CA PRO A 85 46.73 -35.14 14.20
C PRO A 85 46.54 -33.64 14.00
N LEU A 86 46.47 -33.19 12.74
CA LEU A 86 45.95 -31.87 12.42
C LEU A 86 44.45 -31.90 12.72
N GLN A 87 44.04 -31.36 13.87
CA GLN A 87 42.62 -31.25 14.22
C GLN A 87 41.85 -30.55 13.09
N ALA A 88 40.59 -30.92 12.87
CA ALA A 88 39.71 -30.34 11.86
C ALA A 88 39.76 -28.80 11.95
N GLY A 89 40.48 -28.16 11.03
CA GLY A 89 40.86 -26.74 11.10
C GLY A 89 42.36 -26.43 11.22
N GLY A 90 43.27 -27.38 10.93
CA GLY A 90 44.67 -27.09 10.64
C GLY A 90 45.44 -26.38 11.76
N LYS A 91 45.09 -26.64 13.03
CA LYS A 91 45.78 -25.98 14.14
C LYS A 91 47.12 -26.67 14.40
N LYS A 92 48.22 -26.05 13.96
CA LYS A 92 49.54 -26.25 14.58
C LYS A 92 49.40 -26.01 16.09
N PRO A 93 50.16 -26.73 16.95
CA PRO A 93 50.30 -26.36 18.36
C PRO A 93 50.57 -24.85 18.45
N THR A 94 49.87 -24.17 19.35
CA THR A 94 49.99 -22.72 19.54
C THR A 94 51.41 -22.43 20.00
N GLU A 95 52.31 -22.10 19.08
CA GLU A 95 53.60 -21.49 19.44
C GLU A 95 53.25 -20.15 20.08
N LEU A 96 53.52 -20.03 21.39
CA LEU A 96 53.34 -18.77 22.10
C LEU A 96 54.27 -17.76 21.44
N ARG A 97 53.71 -16.61 21.07
CA ARG A 97 54.48 -15.56 20.41
C ARG A 97 55.57 -15.06 21.35
N ARG A 98 56.70 -14.66 20.79
CA ARG A 98 57.76 -13.96 21.54
C ARG A 98 57.35 -12.53 21.80
N CYS A 99 57.79 -11.97 22.93
CA CYS A 99 57.51 -10.58 23.26
C CYS A 99 58.28 -9.63 22.33
N PHE A 100 57.61 -8.56 21.87
CA PHE A 100 58.23 -7.53 21.02
C PHE A 100 59.39 -6.81 21.72
N LEU A 101 59.30 -6.62 23.05
CA LEU A 101 60.34 -5.97 23.85
C LEU A 101 61.43 -6.95 24.32
N HIS A 102 61.04 -8.20 24.58
CA HIS A 102 61.93 -9.24 25.10
C HIS A 102 61.88 -10.44 24.14
N GLN A 103 62.69 -10.39 23.09
CA GLN A 103 62.65 -11.37 21.99
C GLN A 103 62.98 -12.80 22.43
N ASP A 104 63.60 -13.02 23.59
CA ASP A 104 63.88 -14.37 24.10
C ASP A 104 62.76 -14.92 25.01
N GLU A 105 61.75 -14.12 25.34
CA GLU A 105 60.67 -14.47 26.26
C GLU A 105 59.34 -14.68 25.55
N GLU A 106 58.59 -15.70 25.97
CA GLU A 106 57.25 -15.97 25.47
C GLU A 106 56.21 -15.04 26.11
N VAL A 107 55.25 -14.58 25.31
CA VAL A 107 54.07 -13.86 25.80
C VAL A 107 53.17 -14.86 26.53
N LEU A 108 52.86 -14.56 27.78
CA LEU A 108 52.10 -15.46 28.67
C LEU A 108 50.87 -14.79 29.27
N PHE A 109 50.84 -13.46 29.31
CA PHE A 109 49.81 -12.68 29.98
C PHE A 109 49.24 -11.58 29.09
N LEU A 110 48.04 -11.13 29.42
CA LEU A 110 47.42 -9.91 28.91
C LEU A 110 47.30 -8.94 30.08
N SER A 111 47.88 -7.74 29.96
CA SER A 111 47.58 -6.64 30.88
C SER A 111 46.18 -6.12 30.59
N ILE A 112 45.29 -6.16 31.57
CA ILE A 112 43.91 -5.67 31.44
C ILE A 112 43.88 -4.14 31.40
N SER A 113 44.80 -3.49 32.11
CA SER A 113 44.90 -2.03 32.19
C SER A 113 45.25 -1.42 30.82
N SER A 114 46.25 -1.99 30.14
CA SER A 114 46.77 -1.46 28.88
C SER A 114 46.29 -2.21 27.64
N GLN A 115 45.55 -3.32 27.81
CA GLN A 115 45.16 -4.25 26.75
C GLN A 115 46.33 -4.78 25.91
N GLN A 116 47.52 -4.86 26.49
CA GLN A 116 48.73 -5.31 25.81
C GLN A 116 49.14 -6.72 26.23
N LEU A 117 49.63 -7.49 25.25
CA LEU A 117 50.20 -8.81 25.44
C LEU A 117 51.61 -8.70 26.02
N VAL A 118 51.85 -9.30 27.18
CA VAL A 118 53.09 -9.15 27.96
C VAL A 118 53.73 -10.49 28.33
N CYS A 119 55.07 -10.54 28.36
CA CYS A 119 55.83 -11.68 28.87
C CYS A 119 56.14 -11.52 30.37
N ARG A 120 56.83 -12.52 30.94
CA ARG A 120 57.25 -12.49 32.35
C ARG A 120 58.15 -11.30 32.68
N GLU A 121 59.10 -10.96 31.81
CA GLU A 121 60.03 -9.86 32.05
C GLU A 121 59.34 -8.49 32.02
N CYS A 122 58.35 -8.30 31.12
CA CYS A 122 57.52 -7.08 31.09
C CYS A 122 56.79 -6.79 32.41
N VAL A 123 56.39 -7.85 33.12
CA VAL A 123 55.67 -7.76 34.40
C VAL A 123 56.64 -7.60 35.59
N LEU A 124 57.85 -8.20 35.53
CA LEU A 124 58.77 -8.18 36.66
C LEU A 124 59.65 -6.92 36.72
N SER A 125 60.15 -6.46 35.57
CA SER A 125 61.15 -5.39 35.48
C SER A 125 60.77 -4.28 34.49
N GLY A 126 59.72 -4.51 33.69
CA GLY A 126 59.25 -3.61 32.64
C GLY A 126 58.17 -2.60 33.06
N GLN A 127 57.51 -2.04 32.05
CA GLN A 127 56.53 -0.95 32.18
C GLN A 127 55.17 -1.39 32.75
N HIS A 128 54.93 -2.70 32.92
CA HIS A 128 53.64 -3.25 33.35
C HIS A 128 53.68 -3.87 34.76
N ARG A 129 54.61 -3.42 35.60
CA ARG A 129 54.86 -4.01 36.93
C ARG A 129 53.68 -3.89 37.89
N ASP A 130 52.96 -2.77 37.83
CA ASP A 130 51.83 -2.48 38.71
C ASP A 130 50.45 -2.72 38.03
N ASP A 131 50.45 -3.27 36.81
CA ASP A 131 49.23 -3.56 36.07
C ASP A 131 48.56 -4.84 36.55
N TYR A 132 47.24 -4.93 36.37
CA TYR A 132 46.52 -6.17 36.56
C TYR A 132 46.61 -7.02 35.29
N TYR A 133 47.08 -8.25 35.42
CA TYR A 133 47.31 -9.16 34.31
C TYR A 133 46.60 -10.51 34.51
N VAL A 134 46.17 -11.11 33.41
CA VAL A 134 45.57 -12.44 33.35
C VAL A 134 46.34 -13.31 32.37
N THR A 135 46.25 -14.63 32.52
CA THR A 135 46.89 -15.53 31.55
C THR A 135 46.21 -15.44 30.19
N ILE A 136 46.96 -15.65 29.10
CA ILE A 136 46.38 -15.68 27.74
C ILE A 136 45.25 -16.70 27.62
N LYS A 137 45.35 -17.83 28.35
CA LYS A 137 44.33 -18.85 28.34
C LYS A 137 43.01 -18.33 28.93
N GLU A 138 43.05 -17.70 30.10
CA GLU A 138 41.87 -17.11 30.75
C GLU A 138 41.30 -15.96 29.93
N ALA A 139 42.15 -15.07 29.41
CA ALA A 139 41.74 -13.97 28.54
C ALA A 139 41.05 -14.49 27.26
N GLY A 140 41.61 -15.54 26.65
CA GLY A 140 41.05 -16.17 25.45
C GLY A 140 39.74 -16.91 25.71
N GLU A 141 39.58 -17.55 26.87
CA GLU A 141 38.31 -18.17 27.28
C GLU A 141 37.24 -17.11 27.56
N GLN A 142 37.59 -16.02 28.23
CA GLN A 142 36.69 -14.91 28.50
C GLN A 142 36.26 -14.19 27.20
N ALA A 143 37.20 -13.86 26.31
CA ALA A 143 36.90 -13.24 25.02
C ALA A 143 35.98 -14.11 24.16
N LYS A 144 36.15 -15.44 24.18
CA LYS A 144 35.22 -16.36 23.50
C LYS A 144 33.82 -16.30 24.07
N LYS A 145 33.69 -16.24 25.40
CA LYS A 145 32.40 -16.14 26.08
C LYS A 145 31.71 -14.83 25.74
N ASP A 146 32.43 -13.71 25.80
CA ASP A 146 31.88 -12.39 25.46
C ASP A 146 31.45 -12.30 24.00
N LEU A 147 32.24 -12.88 23.08
CA LEU A 147 31.88 -12.96 21.67
C LEU A 147 30.65 -13.84 21.44
N ALA A 148 30.54 -14.97 22.14
CA ALA A 148 29.36 -15.85 22.06
C ALA A 148 28.09 -15.14 22.58
N ASP A 149 28.18 -14.41 23.68
CA ASP A 149 27.06 -13.64 24.23
C ASP A 149 26.64 -12.51 23.28
N MET A 150 27.60 -11.81 22.65
CA MET A 150 27.30 -10.81 21.63
C MET A 150 26.65 -11.43 20.39
N LEU A 151 27.17 -12.56 19.91
CA LEU A 151 26.61 -13.30 18.77
C LEU A 151 25.13 -13.64 19.03
N GLN A 152 24.84 -14.23 20.20
CA GLN A 152 23.48 -14.60 20.57
C GLN A 152 22.52 -13.38 20.59
N LYS A 153 22.99 -12.23 21.07
CA LYS A 153 22.21 -10.98 21.07
C LYS A 153 21.95 -10.49 19.64
N VAL A 154 22.95 -10.54 18.77
CA VAL A 154 22.82 -10.12 17.37
C VAL A 154 21.88 -11.05 16.61
N GLU A 155 22.00 -12.36 16.77
CA GLU A 155 21.09 -13.34 16.19
C GLU A 155 19.64 -13.15 16.69
N GLY A 156 19.47 -12.84 17.98
CA GLY A 156 18.16 -12.49 18.55
C GLY A 156 17.55 -11.25 17.90
N LYS A 157 18.35 -10.20 17.70
CA LYS A 157 17.92 -8.99 16.98
C LYS A 157 17.58 -9.30 15.51
N LEU A 158 18.39 -10.10 14.83
CA LEU A 158 18.16 -10.50 13.44
C LEU A 158 16.81 -11.21 13.29
N ARG A 159 16.53 -12.22 14.12
CA ARG A 159 15.22 -12.91 14.13
C ARG A 159 14.06 -11.95 14.41
N GLY A 160 14.26 -10.98 15.29
CA GLY A 160 13.28 -9.93 15.57
C GLY A 160 12.98 -9.08 14.34
N LEU A 161 14.02 -8.65 13.62
CA LEU A 161 13.90 -7.86 12.39
C LEU A 161 13.24 -8.66 11.27
N GLU A 162 13.61 -9.92 11.07
CA GLU A 162 12.97 -10.82 10.09
C GLU A 162 11.46 -10.97 10.36
N LYS A 163 11.07 -11.13 11.63
CA LYS A 163 9.66 -11.21 12.02
C LYS A 163 8.92 -9.88 11.78
N MET A 164 9.56 -8.75 12.06
CA MET A 164 9.00 -7.43 11.77
C MET A 164 8.83 -7.22 10.27
N GLU A 165 9.80 -7.64 9.47
CA GLU A 165 9.71 -7.57 8.00
C GLU A 165 8.50 -8.35 7.48
N GLU A 166 8.28 -9.57 7.98
CA GLU A 166 7.13 -10.40 7.60
C GLU A 166 5.80 -9.78 8.04
N GLN A 167 5.75 -9.19 9.24
CA GLN A 167 4.58 -8.46 9.70
C GLN A 167 4.29 -7.23 8.83
N VAL A 168 5.32 -6.52 8.37
CA VAL A 168 5.16 -5.39 7.45
C VAL A 168 4.67 -5.87 6.09
N LYS A 169 5.22 -6.97 5.53
CA LYS A 169 4.76 -7.56 4.27
C LYS A 169 3.27 -7.94 4.32
N SER A 170 2.86 -8.66 5.36
CA SER A 170 1.46 -9.03 5.55
C SER A 170 0.55 -7.82 5.77
N SER A 171 1.00 -6.79 6.50
CA SER A 171 0.25 -5.53 6.64
C SER A 171 0.10 -4.79 5.31
N ILE A 172 1.12 -4.77 4.46
CA ILE A 172 1.06 -4.17 3.12
C ILE A 172 0.02 -4.91 2.26
N ALA A 173 0.06 -6.25 2.26
CA ALA A 173 -0.93 -7.07 1.53
C ALA A 173 -2.36 -6.79 2.03
N GLY A 174 -2.59 -6.84 3.34
CA GLY A 174 -3.90 -6.55 3.92
C GLY A 174 -4.42 -5.15 3.63
N LYS A 175 -3.55 -4.13 3.60
CA LYS A 175 -3.91 -2.76 3.21
C LYS A 175 -4.29 -2.68 1.73
N LYS A 176 -3.55 -3.35 0.84
CA LYS A 176 -3.89 -3.42 -0.60
C LYS A 176 -5.28 -4.03 -0.80
N ASP A 177 -5.57 -5.16 -0.16
CA ASP A 177 -6.87 -5.83 -0.27
C ASP A 177 -8.01 -4.98 0.32
N GLN A 178 -7.73 -4.24 1.40
CA GLN A 178 -8.70 -3.31 1.98
C GLN A 178 -9.02 -2.17 1.00
N LEU A 179 -8.00 -1.61 0.32
CA LEU A 179 -8.20 -0.55 -0.67
C LEU A 179 -8.99 -1.05 -1.88
N ILE A 180 -8.68 -2.24 -2.39
CA ILE A 180 -9.42 -2.86 -3.50
C ILE A 180 -10.90 -3.03 -3.13
N ARG A 181 -11.20 -3.57 -1.94
CA ARG A 181 -12.60 -3.72 -1.48
C ARG A 181 -13.32 -2.39 -1.31
N LYS A 182 -12.63 -1.36 -0.83
CA LYS A 182 -13.21 0.00 -0.72
C LYS A 182 -13.53 0.58 -2.09
N LEU A 183 -12.64 0.42 -3.08
CA LEU A 183 -12.88 0.86 -4.45
C LEU A 183 -14.10 0.15 -5.05
N LEU A 184 -14.16 -1.17 -4.97
CA LEU A 184 -15.32 -1.94 -5.46
C LEU A 184 -16.63 -1.51 -4.78
N SER A 185 -16.61 -1.25 -3.47
CA SER A 185 -17.79 -0.77 -2.76
C SER A 185 -18.22 0.64 -3.18
N VAL A 186 -17.27 1.51 -3.55
CA VAL A 186 -17.57 2.83 -4.10
C VAL A 186 -18.21 2.66 -5.47
N ASP A 187 -17.61 1.86 -6.35
CA ASP A 187 -18.10 1.62 -7.71
C ASP A 187 -19.54 1.08 -7.68
N GLU A 188 -19.81 0.03 -6.90
CA GLU A 188 -21.14 -0.56 -6.76
C GLU A 188 -22.19 0.47 -6.27
N LYS A 189 -21.82 1.32 -5.30
CA LYS A 189 -22.70 2.39 -4.80
C LYS A 189 -22.95 3.46 -5.85
N THR A 190 -21.92 3.84 -6.61
CA THR A 190 -22.06 4.84 -7.67
C THR A 190 -22.96 4.32 -8.79
N GLU A 191 -22.78 3.06 -9.22
CA GLU A 191 -23.65 2.42 -10.20
C GLU A 191 -25.10 2.29 -9.70
N GLY A 192 -25.29 2.03 -8.41
CA GLY A 192 -26.60 2.04 -7.77
C GLY A 192 -27.28 3.41 -7.87
N LEU A 193 -26.56 4.48 -7.52
CA LEU A 193 -27.09 5.85 -7.59
C LEU A 193 -27.39 6.30 -9.02
N VAL A 194 -26.52 5.95 -9.98
CA VAL A 194 -26.74 6.26 -11.41
C VAL A 194 -28.05 5.62 -11.89
N ARG A 195 -28.28 4.34 -11.61
CA ARG A 195 -29.51 3.65 -11.99
C ARG A 195 -30.76 4.31 -11.39
N GLU A 196 -30.69 4.70 -10.12
CA GLU A 196 -31.80 5.37 -9.43
C GLU A 196 -32.11 6.75 -10.03
N ILE A 197 -31.07 7.50 -10.43
CA ILE A 197 -31.23 8.79 -11.10
C ILE A 197 -31.83 8.60 -12.49
N GLU A 198 -31.34 7.64 -13.27
CA GLU A 198 -31.85 7.34 -14.61
C GLU A 198 -33.33 6.93 -14.59
N GLU A 199 -33.74 6.12 -13.62
CA GLU A 199 -35.15 5.72 -13.46
C GLU A 199 -36.04 6.92 -13.10
N ARG A 200 -35.59 7.77 -12.16
CA ARG A 200 -36.31 9.00 -11.82
C ARG A 200 -36.41 9.96 -13.01
N GLU A 201 -35.34 10.11 -13.78
CA GLU A 201 -35.33 10.96 -14.97
C GLU A 201 -36.35 10.45 -16.00
N LYS A 202 -36.37 9.13 -16.25
CA LYS A 202 -37.32 8.51 -17.17
C LYS A 202 -38.76 8.78 -16.75
N LEU A 203 -39.10 8.54 -15.48
CA LEU A 203 -40.44 8.78 -14.95
C LEU A 203 -40.84 10.26 -15.02
N ALA A 204 -39.91 11.16 -14.69
CA ALA A 204 -40.14 12.60 -14.79
C ALA A 204 -40.42 13.02 -16.25
N ARG A 205 -39.66 12.47 -17.21
CA ARG A 205 -39.82 12.73 -18.64
C ARG A 205 -41.14 12.20 -19.19
N GLU A 206 -41.56 11.01 -18.77
CA GLU A 206 -42.86 10.44 -19.16
C GLU A 206 -44.01 11.29 -18.65
N ASN A 207 -43.94 11.74 -17.39
CA ASN A 207 -44.96 12.62 -16.80
C ASN A 207 -45.03 13.98 -17.51
N THR A 208 -43.89 14.62 -17.79
CA THR A 208 -43.87 15.90 -18.52
C THR A 208 -44.39 15.75 -19.95
N ASN A 209 -44.07 14.66 -20.64
CA ASN A 209 -44.64 14.36 -21.96
C ASN A 209 -46.16 14.17 -21.89
N PHE A 210 -46.68 13.43 -20.91
CA PHE A 210 -48.12 13.24 -20.74
C PHE A 210 -48.83 14.57 -20.48
N ARG A 211 -48.26 15.43 -19.63
CA ARG A 211 -48.78 16.78 -19.38
C ARG A 211 -48.79 17.63 -20.63
N ARG A 212 -47.66 17.66 -21.36
CA ARG A 212 -47.52 18.38 -22.63
C ARG A 212 -48.59 17.93 -23.63
N ASP A 213 -48.78 16.62 -23.81
CA ASP A 213 -49.72 16.08 -24.79
C ASP A 213 -51.17 16.41 -24.39
N ARG A 214 -51.49 16.37 -23.10
CA ARG A 214 -52.81 16.77 -22.60
C ARG A 214 -53.09 18.26 -22.85
N GLU A 215 -52.14 19.13 -22.51
CA GLU A 215 -52.27 20.58 -22.71
C GLU A 215 -52.35 20.93 -24.21
N MET A 216 -51.52 20.30 -25.04
CA MET A 216 -51.54 20.46 -26.49
C MET A 216 -52.88 20.01 -27.09
N ASN A 217 -53.36 18.83 -26.72
CA ASN A 217 -54.62 18.30 -27.24
C ASN A 217 -55.81 19.18 -26.84
N ALA A 218 -55.80 19.73 -25.62
CA ALA A 218 -56.81 20.69 -25.19
C ALA A 218 -56.78 21.96 -26.05
N ALA A 219 -55.60 22.55 -26.26
CA ALA A 219 -55.45 23.75 -27.10
C ALA A 219 -55.85 23.50 -28.56
N VAL A 220 -55.52 22.33 -29.12
CA VAL A 220 -55.91 21.94 -30.48
C VAL A 220 -57.44 21.81 -30.58
N LEU A 221 -58.10 21.25 -29.57
CA LEU A 221 -59.56 21.13 -29.55
C LEU A 221 -60.24 22.51 -29.48
N GLU A 222 -59.74 23.40 -28.63
CA GLU A 222 -60.21 24.78 -28.54
C GLU A 222 -60.06 25.52 -29.88
N HIS A 223 -58.88 25.42 -30.51
CA HIS A 223 -58.62 26.00 -31.82
C HIS A 223 -59.59 25.45 -32.88
N ARG A 224 -59.82 24.14 -32.89
CA ARG A 224 -60.76 23.50 -33.83
C ARG A 224 -62.18 24.03 -33.66
N ASN A 225 -62.65 24.16 -32.42
CA ASN A 225 -63.98 24.70 -32.12
C ASN A 225 -64.10 26.16 -32.60
N LEU A 226 -63.09 26.99 -32.34
CA LEU A 226 -63.05 28.37 -32.82
C LEU A 226 -63.08 28.46 -34.35
N CYS A 227 -62.29 27.63 -35.04
CA CYS A 227 -62.28 27.57 -36.51
C CYS A 227 -63.65 27.18 -37.07
N GLU A 228 -64.34 26.23 -36.44
CA GLU A 228 -65.70 25.85 -36.84
C GLU A 228 -66.69 27.02 -36.68
N HIS A 229 -66.63 27.73 -35.55
CA HIS A 229 -67.45 28.93 -35.32
C HIS A 229 -67.15 30.05 -36.34
N ILE A 230 -65.87 30.30 -36.63
CA ILE A 230 -65.46 31.29 -37.62
C ILE A 230 -65.99 30.91 -39.01
N ALA A 231 -65.84 29.65 -39.43
CA ALA A 231 -66.33 29.19 -40.73
C ALA A 231 -67.85 29.34 -40.85
N ARG A 232 -68.60 29.03 -39.78
CA ARG A 232 -70.06 29.19 -39.73
C ARG A 232 -70.46 30.66 -39.92
N LEU A 233 -69.84 31.57 -39.17
CA LEU A 233 -70.12 33.01 -39.26
C LEU A 233 -69.71 33.57 -40.62
N GLN A 234 -68.56 33.17 -41.15
CA GLN A 234 -68.11 33.56 -42.49
C GLN A 234 -69.09 33.09 -43.57
N GLY A 235 -69.60 31.86 -43.47
CA GLY A 235 -70.63 31.32 -44.35
C GLY A 235 -71.92 32.16 -44.31
N SER A 236 -72.42 32.48 -43.12
CA SER A 236 -73.60 33.33 -42.95
C SER A 236 -73.40 34.74 -43.53
N ILE A 237 -72.25 35.38 -43.24
CA ILE A 237 -71.93 36.71 -43.75
C ILE A 237 -71.86 36.70 -45.28
N ASN A 238 -71.17 35.72 -45.86
CA ASN A 238 -71.04 35.61 -47.31
C ASN A 238 -72.41 35.36 -47.98
N PHE A 239 -73.22 34.47 -47.41
CA PHE A 239 -74.59 34.24 -47.87
C PHE A 239 -75.42 35.53 -47.86
N THR A 240 -75.46 36.25 -46.74
CA THR A 240 -76.19 37.52 -46.64
C THR A 240 -75.68 38.56 -47.63
N LYS A 241 -74.35 38.71 -47.79
CA LYS A 241 -73.77 39.61 -48.79
C LYS A 241 -74.21 39.23 -50.21
N THR A 242 -74.17 37.95 -50.56
CA THR A 242 -74.59 37.47 -51.89
C THR A 242 -76.07 37.71 -52.14
N LEU A 243 -76.95 37.52 -51.14
CA LEU A 243 -78.38 37.86 -51.27
C LEU A 243 -78.55 39.36 -51.52
N MET A 244 -77.91 40.21 -50.71
CA MET A 244 -78.01 41.67 -50.83
C MET A 244 -77.52 42.20 -52.19
N SER A 245 -76.50 41.58 -52.80
CA SER A 245 -75.97 42.02 -54.09
C SER A 245 -76.77 41.54 -55.31
N ASN A 246 -77.56 40.46 -55.19
CA ASN A 246 -78.20 39.81 -56.35
C ASN A 246 -79.74 39.84 -56.35
N MET A 247 -80.38 40.11 -55.20
CA MET A 247 -81.85 40.08 -55.10
C MET A 247 -82.47 41.45 -55.35
N ASN A 248 -83.68 41.45 -55.94
CA ASN A 248 -84.51 42.65 -56.04
C ASN A 248 -85.22 42.96 -54.71
N ASP A 249 -85.76 44.19 -54.58
CA ASP A 249 -86.35 44.68 -53.33
C ASP A 249 -87.55 43.84 -52.85
N LEU A 250 -88.36 43.30 -53.76
CA LEU A 250 -89.54 42.49 -53.40
C LEU A 250 -89.12 41.16 -52.77
N ASP A 251 -88.11 40.49 -53.35
CA ASP A 251 -87.60 39.23 -52.84
C ASP A 251 -86.80 39.44 -51.54
N MET A 252 -86.12 40.59 -51.38
CA MET A 252 -85.48 41.00 -50.13
C MET A 252 -86.49 41.20 -48.99
N LEU A 253 -87.63 41.84 -49.26
CA LEU A 253 -88.70 42.00 -48.27
C LEU A 253 -89.31 40.66 -47.86
N ARG A 254 -89.50 39.74 -48.82
CA ARG A 254 -89.97 38.38 -48.53
C ARG A 254 -88.98 37.60 -47.68
N PHE A 255 -87.68 37.71 -47.98
CA PHE A 255 -86.62 37.09 -47.17
C PHE A 255 -86.62 37.65 -45.75
N ALA A 256 -86.73 38.97 -45.58
CA ALA A 256 -86.80 39.60 -44.26
C ALA A 256 -88.03 39.14 -43.45
N GLN A 257 -89.20 39.00 -44.09
CA GLN A 257 -90.40 38.47 -43.46
C GLN A 257 -90.23 37.00 -43.05
N LEU A 258 -89.59 36.18 -43.89
CA LEU A 258 -89.28 34.79 -43.58
C LEU A 258 -88.29 34.71 -42.40
N GLN A 259 -87.23 35.51 -42.41
CA GLN A 259 -86.26 35.58 -41.33
C GLN A 259 -86.91 35.96 -39.99
N ALA A 260 -87.82 36.95 -39.98
CA ALA A 260 -88.55 37.32 -38.78
C ALA A 260 -89.37 36.15 -38.21
N ARG A 261 -90.09 35.41 -39.07
CA ARG A 261 -90.84 34.22 -38.65
C ARG A 261 -89.93 33.11 -38.12
N LEU A 262 -88.76 32.91 -38.72
CA LEU A 262 -87.79 31.91 -38.26
C LEU A 262 -87.19 32.30 -36.89
N LEU A 263 -86.86 33.57 -36.68
CA LEU A 263 -86.36 34.06 -35.39
C LEU A 263 -87.41 33.96 -34.28
N ASP A 264 -88.69 34.21 -34.59
CA ASP A 264 -89.76 34.03 -33.62
C ASP A 264 -89.98 32.54 -33.29
N ALA A 265 -89.90 31.65 -34.29
CA ALA A 265 -89.97 30.20 -34.06
C ALA A 265 -88.77 29.65 -33.26
N GLU A 266 -87.57 30.21 -33.42
CA GLU A 266 -86.37 29.86 -32.64
C GLU A 266 -86.49 30.32 -31.18
N LYS A 267 -87.05 31.51 -30.93
CA LYS A 267 -87.35 31.99 -29.56
C LYS A 267 -88.40 31.11 -28.88
N ASP A 268 -89.45 30.72 -29.60
CA ASP A 268 -90.50 29.85 -29.08
C ASP A 268 -89.99 28.44 -28.77
N SER A 269 -89.04 27.91 -29.56
CA SER A 269 -88.41 26.62 -29.31
C SER A 269 -87.47 26.64 -28.09
N HIS A 270 -86.70 27.71 -27.91
CA HIS A 270 -85.89 27.92 -26.70
C HIS A 270 -86.74 28.15 -25.43
N ALA A 271 -87.88 28.84 -25.54
CA ALA A 271 -88.81 29.03 -24.43
C ALA A 271 -89.46 27.71 -23.97
N ARG A 272 -89.74 26.79 -24.90
CA ARG A 272 -90.25 25.44 -24.58
C ARG A 272 -89.17 24.49 -24.06
N ALA A 273 -87.92 24.59 -24.55
CA ALA A 273 -86.81 23.79 -24.06
C ALA A 273 -86.32 24.22 -22.65
N GLY A 274 -86.49 25.49 -22.30
CA GLY A 274 -86.16 26.03 -20.97
C GLY A 274 -87.07 25.54 -19.84
N SER A 275 -88.29 25.07 -20.13
CA SER A 275 -89.19 24.47 -19.13
C SER A 275 -88.92 22.99 -18.85
N ASP A 276 -88.19 22.28 -19.72
CA ASP A 276 -87.92 20.84 -19.60
C ASP A 276 -86.53 20.52 -19.01
N LEU A 277 -85.71 21.52 -18.68
CA LEU A 277 -84.34 21.34 -18.16
C LEU A 277 -84.19 21.53 -16.63
N SER A 278 -85.27 21.49 -15.86
CA SER A 278 -85.21 21.54 -14.38
C SER A 278 -85.27 20.17 -13.68
N VAL A 279 -85.16 19.04 -14.39
CA VAL A 279 -85.34 17.68 -13.83
C VAL A 279 -84.07 16.80 -13.84
N PHE A 280 -82.95 17.25 -14.42
CA PHE A 280 -81.69 16.46 -14.42
C PHE A 280 -80.50 17.21 -13.82
N GLN A 281 -80.57 17.46 -12.50
CA GLN A 281 -79.39 17.65 -11.65
C GLN A 281 -79.55 16.83 -10.36
N SER A 282 -79.36 15.52 -10.47
CA SER A 282 -78.95 14.68 -9.33
C SER A 282 -78.35 13.37 -9.85
N GLY A 283 -77.13 13.05 -9.43
CA GLY A 283 -76.49 11.75 -9.67
C GLY A 283 -75.13 11.83 -10.35
N GLY A 284 -74.07 11.89 -9.56
CA GLY A 284 -72.69 11.80 -10.06
C GLY A 284 -71.65 12.14 -8.98
N GLU A 285 -71.65 11.36 -7.89
CA GLU A 285 -70.61 11.41 -6.85
C GLU A 285 -69.22 11.17 -7.44
N VAL A 286 -68.31 12.11 -7.21
CA VAL A 286 -66.87 11.89 -7.33
C VAL A 286 -66.42 11.18 -6.05
N GLN A 287 -66.09 9.90 -6.16
CA GLN A 287 -65.42 9.16 -5.09
C GLN A 287 -64.07 9.81 -4.76
N GLN A 288 -64.00 10.41 -3.57
CA GLN A 288 -62.76 10.83 -2.93
C GLN A 288 -61.94 9.58 -2.55
N LEU A 289 -60.66 9.59 -2.94
CA LEU A 289 -59.65 8.66 -2.44
C LEU A 289 -59.44 8.87 -0.92
N PRO A 290 -59.15 7.81 -0.14
CA PRO A 290 -59.02 7.93 1.32
C PRO A 290 -57.78 8.74 1.71
N ALA A 291 -57.97 9.63 2.68
CA ALA A 291 -56.92 10.35 3.37
C ALA A 291 -56.28 9.45 4.44
N ASP A 292 -55.40 8.53 4.05
CA ASP A 292 -54.49 7.84 4.96
C ASP A 292 -53.16 7.52 4.28
N PHE A 293 -52.29 8.52 4.21
CA PHE A 293 -50.85 8.29 4.16
C PHE A 293 -50.13 9.43 4.88
N GLN A 294 -50.00 9.28 6.21
CA GLN A 294 -49.22 10.19 7.03
C GLN A 294 -47.74 10.10 6.65
N LEU A 295 -47.23 11.14 5.98
CA LEU A 295 -45.79 11.44 5.97
C LEU A 295 -45.38 11.89 7.38
N LYS A 296 -44.89 10.94 8.19
CA LYS A 296 -44.06 11.25 9.37
C LYS A 296 -42.80 11.97 8.90
N THR A 297 -42.80 13.30 8.98
CA THR A 297 -41.59 14.11 8.86
C THR A 297 -40.82 14.03 10.18
N HIS A 298 -39.86 13.10 10.27
CA HIS A 298 -38.80 13.20 11.26
C HIS A 298 -37.86 14.34 10.84
N ALA A 299 -37.97 15.48 11.51
CA ALA A 299 -36.97 16.53 11.46
C ALA A 299 -35.72 16.08 12.25
N PRO A 300 -34.49 16.15 11.69
CA PRO A 300 -33.30 16.15 12.51
C PRO A 300 -33.04 17.56 13.04
N SER A 301 -32.83 17.63 14.34
CA SER A 301 -32.41 18.78 15.14
C SER A 301 -31.20 19.49 14.55
N ARG A 302 -31.33 20.81 14.35
CA ARG A 302 -30.27 21.75 14.00
C ARG A 302 -29.34 22.00 15.20
N PRO A 303 -28.01 21.89 15.09
CA PRO A 303 -27.10 22.40 16.12
C PRO A 303 -26.89 23.92 15.97
N PRO A 304 -26.55 24.67 17.05
CA PRO A 304 -26.40 26.12 17.03
C PRO A 304 -24.91 26.51 16.75
N PRO A 305 -24.54 27.81 16.68
CA PRO A 305 -23.97 28.45 15.50
C PRO A 305 -22.44 28.63 15.55
N ALA A 306 -21.82 28.89 14.40
CA ALA A 306 -20.45 29.40 14.34
C ALA A 306 -20.44 30.81 13.75
N THR A 307 -20.30 31.80 14.63
CA THR A 307 -19.81 33.15 14.32
C THR A 307 -18.34 33.04 13.92
N SER A 308 -18.00 33.37 12.67
CA SER A 308 -16.61 33.67 12.30
C SER A 308 -16.49 35.16 12.00
N GLN A 309 -15.91 35.87 12.97
CA GLN A 309 -15.35 37.18 12.82
C GLN A 309 -14.16 37.10 11.85
N LEU A 310 -14.08 38.04 10.92
CA LEU A 310 -12.81 38.45 10.30
C LEU A 310 -11.79 38.81 11.38
N PRO A 311 -10.50 38.61 11.10
CA PRO A 311 -9.56 39.67 11.43
C PRO A 311 -8.70 40.11 10.24
N THR A 312 -8.47 41.41 10.33
CA THR A 312 -7.66 42.31 9.52
C THR A 312 -6.15 42.07 9.71
N ARG A 313 -5.40 42.21 8.60
CA ARG A 313 -3.98 42.59 8.44
C ARG A 313 -2.87 41.68 9.00
N LEU A 314 -1.95 41.30 8.11
CA LEU A 314 -0.66 41.99 7.86
C LEU A 314 -0.15 41.64 6.47
#